data_AF-A0A6I7QA96-F1
#
_entry.id   AF-A0A6I7QA96-F1
#
_cell.length_a   1.000
_cell.length_b   1.000
_cell.length_c   1.000
_cell.angle_alpha   90.00
_cell.angle_beta   90.00
_cell.angle_gamma   90.00
#
_symmetry.space_group_name_H-M   'P 1'
#
loop_
_entity.id
_entity.type
_entity.pdbx_description
1 polymer ?
#
loop_
_entity_poly.entity_id
_entity_poly.type
_entity_poly.pdbx_seq_one_letter_code
_entity_poly.pdbx_strand_id
1 'polypeptide(L)'
;MKKSILGSLVGIAIVVALDSFARVAISLYTQQDILMFAYSSFPGPIWPILLTLIAGVTSFLGGIFSLTYSKSHQAAAAALFVFFIILLRYGQLHLLIDRETLFFPITALILSLGGVFLAWQLTHREKGSSEESTYHYPSDEQE
;
A
#
# COMPACT_ATOMS: atom_id res chain seq x y z
N MET A 1 -3.63 -2.85 -19.95
CA MET A 1 -4.21 -3.73 -18.90
C MET A 1 -3.23 -4.77 -18.31
N LYS A 2 -2.53 -5.61 -19.09
CA LYS A 2 -1.62 -6.64 -18.55
C LYS A 2 -0.56 -6.09 -17.57
N LYS A 3 0.06 -4.96 -17.89
CA LYS A 3 1.05 -4.28 -17.03
C LYS A 3 0.44 -3.77 -15.72
N SER A 4 -0.81 -3.30 -15.75
CA SER A 4 -1.54 -2.84 -14.56
C SER A 4 -1.81 -3.97 -13.59
N ILE A 5 -2.26 -5.13 -14.10
CA ILE A 5 -2.51 -6.31 -13.28
C ILE A 5 -1.21 -6.79 -12.63
N LEU A 6 -0.14 -6.94 -13.42
CA LEU A 6 1.16 -7.37 -12.91
C LEU A 6 1.71 -6.39 -11.86
N GLY A 7 1.64 -5.08 -12.13
CA GLY A 7 2.09 -4.05 -11.20
C GLY A 7 1.33 -4.09 -9.87
N SER A 8 0.01 -4.25 -9.92
CA SER A 8 -0.82 -4.38 -8.71
C SER A 8 -0.55 -5.68 -7.94
N LEU A 9 -0.34 -6.80 -8.63
CA LEU A 9 0.02 -8.07 -7.98
C LEU A 9 1.36 -7.99 -7.26
N VAL A 10 2.39 -7.41 -7.89
CA VAL A 10 3.69 -7.20 -7.25
C VAL A 10 3.57 -6.22 -6.08
N GLY A 11 2.80 -5.14 -6.25
CA GLY A 11 2.49 -4.22 -5.16
C GLY A 11 1.89 -4.93 -3.95
N ILE A 12 0.94 -5.85 -4.17
CA ILE A 12 0.30 -6.63 -3.10
C ILE A 12 1.28 -7.61 -2.47
N ALA A 13 2.13 -8.25 -3.28
CA ALA A 13 3.18 -9.12 -2.76
C ALA A 13 4.12 -8.36 -1.81
N ILE A 14 4.47 -7.10 -2.13
CA ILE A 14 5.23 -6.23 -1.24
C ILE A 14 4.48 -5.99 0.08
N VAL A 15 3.19 -5.66 0.03
CA VAL A 15 2.37 -5.46 1.24
C VAL A 15 2.37 -6.71 2.11
N VAL A 16 2.05 -7.86 1.53
CA VAL A 16 1.99 -9.14 2.25
C VAL A 16 3.35 -9.50 2.84
N ALA A 17 4.44 -9.36 2.08
CA ALA A 17 5.78 -9.68 2.55
C ALA A 17 6.19 -8.80 3.73
N LEU A 18 6.00 -7.48 3.65
CA LEU A 18 6.38 -6.55 4.71
C LEU A 18 5.49 -6.68 5.95
N ASP A 19 4.17 -6.83 5.78
CA ASP A 19 3.25 -7.07 6.89
C ASP A 19 3.58 -8.38 7.62
N SER A 20 3.87 -9.45 6.87
CA SER A 20 4.24 -10.75 7.45
C SER A 20 5.59 -10.66 8.15
N PHE A 21 6.57 -10.00 7.54
CA PHE A 21 7.88 -9.79 8.14
C PHE A 21 7.80 -9.00 9.45
N ALA A 22 7.00 -7.93 9.49
CA ALA A 22 6.77 -7.16 10.71
C ALA A 22 6.21 -8.04 11.83
N ARG A 23 5.22 -8.89 11.52
CA ARG A 23 4.61 -9.79 12.50
C ARG A 23 5.58 -10.84 13.01
N VAL A 24 6.42 -11.40 12.14
CA VAL A 24 7.50 -12.33 12.52
C VAL A 24 8.52 -11.63 13.42
N ALA A 25 8.93 -10.41 13.09
CA ALA A 25 9.87 -9.66 13.91
C ALA A 25 9.30 -9.39 15.32
N ILE A 26 8.03 -9.01 15.40
CA ILE A 26 7.37 -8.79 16.69
C ILE A 26 7.22 -10.10 17.45
N SER A 27 6.82 -11.20 16.83
CA SER A 27 6.66 -12.48 17.52
C SER A 27 7.97 -13.02 18.10
N LEU A 28 9.09 -12.85 17.37
CA LEU A 28 10.42 -13.18 17.87
C LEU A 28 10.84 -12.28 19.05
N TYR A 29 10.47 -11.00 19.00
CA TYR A 29 10.75 -10.06 20.09
C TYR A 29 9.92 -10.36 21.34
N THR A 30 8.63 -10.67 21.19
CA THR A 30 7.71 -10.93 22.31
C THR A 30 7.76 -12.37 22.82
N GLN A 31 8.49 -13.27 22.14
CA GLN A 31 8.62 -14.69 22.51
C GLN A 31 7.26 -15.39 22.63
N GLN A 32 6.34 -15.10 21.71
CA GLN A 32 4.98 -15.64 21.71
C GLN A 32 4.64 -16.27 20.36
N ASP A 33 3.90 -17.39 20.40
CA ASP A 33 3.30 -18.02 19.23
C ASP A 33 2.03 -17.26 18.86
N ILE A 34 2.18 -16.33 17.91
CA ILE A 34 1.10 -15.40 17.58
C ILE A 34 0.50 -15.80 16.23
N LEU A 35 -0.83 -15.88 16.21
CA LEU A 35 -1.60 -16.03 14.98
C LEU A 35 -1.25 -14.90 14.00
N MET A 36 -0.98 -15.27 12.75
CA MET A 36 -0.47 -14.36 11.70
C MET A 36 -1.33 -13.11 11.45
N PHE A 37 -2.56 -13.04 11.98
CA PHE A 37 -3.46 -11.91 11.80
C PHE A 37 -3.92 -11.24 13.08
N ALA A 38 -3.69 -11.82 14.26
CA ALA A 38 -4.18 -11.26 15.51
C ALA A 38 -3.50 -9.92 15.85
N TYR A 39 -4.24 -9.03 16.51
CA TYR A 39 -3.76 -7.75 17.04
C TYR A 39 -3.76 -7.74 18.58
N SER A 40 -4.73 -8.39 19.20
CA SER A 40 -4.92 -8.42 20.66
C SER A 40 -4.03 -9.42 21.40
N SER A 41 -3.37 -10.32 20.67
CA SER A 41 -2.47 -11.32 21.27
C SER A 41 -1.15 -10.73 21.78
N PHE A 42 -0.81 -9.51 21.37
CA PHE A 42 0.44 -8.87 21.77
C PHE A 42 0.32 -8.19 23.15
N PRO A 43 1.40 -8.13 23.95
CA PRO A 43 1.39 -7.48 25.25
C PRO A 43 1.29 -5.96 25.11
N GLY A 44 0.15 -5.40 25.55
CA GLY A 44 -0.10 -3.96 25.55
C GLY A 44 -0.51 -3.39 24.18
N PRO A 45 -0.99 -2.13 24.15
CA PRO A 45 -1.57 -1.53 22.93
C PRO A 45 -0.55 -1.12 21.87
N ILE A 46 0.75 -1.08 22.22
CA ILE A 46 1.82 -0.55 21.35
C ILE A 46 1.95 -1.37 20.06
N TRP A 47 1.90 -2.70 20.15
CA TRP A 47 2.04 -3.59 18.99
C TRP A 47 0.87 -3.52 18.01
N PRO A 48 -0.40 -3.56 18.45
CA PRO A 48 -1.53 -3.28 17.56
C PRO A 48 -1.38 -1.95 16.82
N ILE A 49 -1.00 -0.88 17.53
CA ILE A 49 -0.81 0.45 16.94
C ILE A 49 0.29 0.41 15.87
N LEU A 50 1.43 -0.22 16.20
CA LEU A 50 2.55 -0.35 15.27
C LEU A 50 2.15 -1.14 14.02
N LEU A 51 1.45 -2.26 14.17
CA LEU A 51 0.94 -3.06 13.04
C LEU A 51 -0.04 -2.28 12.17
N THR A 52 -0.91 -1.47 12.78
CA THR A 52 -1.81 -0.59 12.05
C THR A 52 -1.03 0.45 11.24
N LEU A 53 0.01 1.07 11.81
CA LEU A 53 0.86 2.02 11.09
C LEU A 53 1.63 1.36 9.95
N ILE A 54 2.19 0.18 10.20
CA ILE A 54 2.90 -0.62 9.19
C ILE A 54 1.96 -0.93 8.02
N ALA A 55 0.73 -1.35 8.29
CA ALA A 55 -0.27 -1.62 7.24
C ALA A 55 -0.50 -0.41 6.32
N GLY A 56 -0.50 0.81 6.86
CA GLY A 56 -0.58 2.04 6.08
C GLY A 56 0.67 2.27 5.23
N VAL A 57 1.85 2.20 5.84
CA VAL A 57 3.14 2.42 5.18
C VAL A 57 3.41 1.39 4.08
N THR A 58 3.15 0.11 4.33
CA THR A 58 3.35 -0.95 3.35
C THR A 58 2.40 -0.79 2.17
N SER A 59 1.14 -0.43 2.42
CA SER A 59 0.15 -0.14 1.37
C SER A 59 0.55 1.08 0.53
N PHE A 60 1.12 2.12 1.15
CA PHE A 60 1.68 3.26 0.43
C PHE A 60 2.84 2.83 -0.49
N LEU A 61 3.80 2.06 0.02
CA LEU A 61 4.95 1.58 -0.77
C LEU A 61 4.52 0.67 -1.93
N GLY A 62 3.62 -0.29 -1.66
CA GLY A 62 3.03 -1.16 -2.68
C GLY A 62 2.25 -0.35 -3.73
N GLY A 63 1.57 0.71 -3.30
CA GLY A 63 0.85 1.66 -4.15
C GLY A 63 1.79 2.41 -5.08
N ILE A 64 2.88 3.00 -4.56
CA ILE A 64 3.90 3.67 -5.37
C ILE A 64 4.44 2.71 -6.41
N PHE A 65 4.83 1.50 -6.00
CA PHE A 65 5.37 0.51 -6.93
C PHE A 65 4.36 0.16 -8.04
N SER A 66 3.12 -0.17 -7.67
CA SER A 66 2.05 -0.53 -8.60
C SER A 66 1.78 0.58 -9.62
N LEU A 67 1.72 1.83 -9.17
CA LEU A 67 1.43 3.00 -10.01
C LEU A 67 2.61 3.36 -10.92
N THR A 68 3.84 3.29 -10.42
CA THR A 68 5.05 3.55 -11.20
C THR A 68 5.28 2.49 -12.26
N TYR A 69 5.01 1.21 -11.96
CA TYR A 69 5.10 0.14 -12.95
C TYR A 69 4.04 0.27 -14.06
N SER A 70 2.89 0.86 -13.73
CA SER A 70 1.71 0.93 -14.60
C SER A 70 1.52 2.28 -15.31
N LYS A 71 2.61 2.96 -15.69
CA LYS A 71 2.62 4.35 -16.22
C LYS A 71 1.52 4.68 -17.24
N SER A 72 1.19 3.74 -18.14
CA SER A 72 0.20 3.93 -19.21
C SER A 72 -1.26 3.93 -18.73
N HIS A 73 -1.58 3.23 -17.64
CA HIS A 73 -2.95 3.15 -17.10
C HIS A 73 -2.94 3.22 -15.57
N GLN A 74 -2.44 4.34 -15.04
CA GLN A 74 -2.33 4.55 -13.60
C GLN A 74 -3.69 4.42 -12.91
N ALA A 75 -4.77 5.04 -13.43
CA ALA A 75 -6.10 4.96 -12.82
C ALA A 75 -6.62 3.53 -12.68
N ALA A 76 -6.48 2.73 -13.73
CA ALA A 76 -6.86 1.33 -13.70
C ALA A 76 -6.00 0.53 -12.70
N ALA A 77 -4.69 0.84 -12.60
CA ALA A 77 -3.80 0.21 -11.63
C ALA A 77 -4.13 0.62 -10.18
N ALA A 78 -4.51 1.87 -9.95
CA ALA A 78 -4.97 2.34 -8.64
C ALA A 78 -6.23 1.63 -8.21
N ALA A 79 -7.26 1.62 -9.07
CA ALA A 79 -8.52 0.95 -8.79
C ALA A 79 -8.33 -0.55 -8.50
N LEU A 80 -7.50 -1.21 -9.31
CA LEU A 80 -7.18 -2.63 -9.11
C LEU A 80 -6.39 -2.88 -7.83
N PHE A 81 -5.43 -2.01 -7.50
CA PHE A 81 -4.66 -2.12 -6.28
C PHE A 81 -5.53 -1.87 -5.04
N VAL A 82 -6.41 -0.86 -5.07
CA VAL A 82 -7.41 -0.61 -4.02
C VAL A 82 -8.30 -1.84 -3.84
N PHE A 83 -8.79 -2.43 -4.92
CA PHE A 83 -9.58 -3.66 -4.86
C PHE A 83 -8.83 -4.79 -4.14
N PHE A 84 -7.56 -5.04 -4.49
CA PHE A 84 -6.77 -6.07 -3.82
C PHE A 84 -6.44 -5.74 -2.36
N ILE A 85 -6.19 -4.48 -2.02
CA ILE A 85 -5.99 -4.05 -0.63
C ILE A 85 -7.26 -4.30 0.19
N ILE A 86 -8.43 -3.95 -0.34
CA ILE A 86 -9.71 -4.23 0.31
C ILE A 86 -9.88 -5.73 0.50
N LEU A 87 -9.62 -6.54 -0.53
CA LEU A 87 -9.75 -7.99 -0.43
C LEU A 87 -8.80 -8.59 0.63
N LEU A 88 -7.55 -8.15 0.65
CA LEU A 88 -6.55 -8.58 1.63
C LEU A 88 -6.98 -8.23 3.06
N ARG A 89 -7.34 -6.97 3.30
CA ARG A 89 -7.73 -6.48 4.63
C ARG A 89 -9.09 -7.03 5.07
N TYR A 90 -10.02 -7.23 4.15
CA TYR A 90 -11.28 -7.90 4.42
C TYR A 90 -11.05 -9.36 4.83
N GLY A 91 -10.14 -10.07 4.14
CA GLY A 91 -9.74 -11.43 4.53
C GLY A 91 -9.19 -11.46 5.97
N GLN A 92 -8.35 -10.50 6.34
CA GLN A 92 -7.87 -10.37 7.72
C GLN A 92 -9.02 -10.09 8.71
N LEU A 93 -9.92 -9.16 8.39
CA LEU A 93 -11.04 -8.80 9.25
C LEU A 93 -12.00 -9.98 9.46
N HIS A 94 -12.30 -10.74 8.40
CA HIS A 94 -13.17 -11.91 8.48
C HIS A 94 -12.60 -13.01 9.39
N LEU A 95 -11.27 -13.19 9.40
CA LEU A 95 -10.62 -14.14 10.30
C LEU A 95 -10.62 -13.72 11.77
N LEU A 96 -10.92 -12.44 12.05
CA LEU A 96 -10.80 -11.83 13.38
C LEU A 96 -12.15 -11.48 14.03
N ILE A 97 -13.24 -11.48 13.26
CA ILE A 97 -14.57 -10.97 13.68
C ILE A 97 -15.11 -11.61 14.96
N ASP A 98 -14.84 -12.90 15.17
CA ASP A 98 -15.27 -13.64 16.36
C ASP A 98 -14.14 -13.87 17.37
N ARG A 99 -12.96 -13.27 17.14
CA ARG A 99 -11.75 -13.51 17.93
C ARG A 99 -11.30 -12.29 18.72
N GLU A 100 -11.49 -11.08 18.19
CA GLU A 100 -11.00 -9.86 18.83
C GLU A 100 -11.77 -8.60 18.42
N THR A 101 -11.47 -7.49 19.09
CA THR A 101 -12.01 -6.18 18.73
C THR A 101 -11.58 -5.78 17.32
N LEU A 102 -12.55 -5.35 16.51
CA LEU A 102 -12.32 -4.95 15.12
C LEU A 102 -11.69 -3.55 14.97
N PHE A 103 -11.44 -2.84 16.06
CA PHE A 103 -10.91 -1.48 16.02
C PHE A 103 -9.59 -1.40 15.24
N PHE A 104 -8.61 -2.26 15.55
CA PHE A 104 -7.30 -2.24 14.87
C PHE A 104 -7.37 -2.73 13.42
N PRO A 105 -8.06 -3.83 13.09
CA PRO A 105 -8.28 -4.22 11.70
C PRO A 105 -8.97 -3.16 10.84
N ILE A 106 -10.01 -2.49 11.35
CA ILE A 106 -10.73 -1.43 10.61
C ILE A 106 -9.83 -0.21 10.42
N THR A 107 -9.13 0.23 11.46
CA THR A 107 -8.20 1.36 11.34
C THR A 107 -7.04 1.04 10.39
N ALA A 108 -6.53 -0.19 10.38
CA ALA A 108 -5.53 -0.65 9.43
C ALA A 108 -6.04 -0.62 7.98
N LEU A 109 -7.30 -1.00 7.73
CA LEU A 109 -7.94 -0.84 6.42
C LEU A 109 -8.01 0.64 6.01
N ILE A 110 -8.51 1.51 6.88
CA ILE A 110 -8.61 2.95 6.59
C ILE A 110 -7.24 3.55 6.29
N LEU A 111 -6.22 3.22 7.10
CA LEU A 111 -4.86 3.72 6.91
C LEU A 111 -4.22 3.15 5.64
N SER A 112 -4.49 1.89 5.30
CA SER A 112 -4.05 1.29 4.04
C SER A 112 -4.60 2.05 2.84
N LEU A 113 -5.91 2.35 2.84
CA LEU A 113 -6.56 3.15 1.79
C LEU A 113 -6.00 4.58 1.73
N GLY A 114 -5.77 5.21 2.88
CA GLY A 114 -5.09 6.50 2.98
C GLY A 114 -3.69 6.47 2.38
N GLY A 115 -2.92 5.40 2.64
CA GLY A 115 -1.62 5.17 2.04
C GLY A 115 -1.68 5.06 0.51
N VAL A 116 -2.64 4.30 -0.03
CA VAL A 116 -2.83 4.22 -1.48
C VAL A 116 -3.19 5.58 -2.09
N PHE A 117 -4.05 6.35 -1.42
CA PHE A 117 -4.42 7.70 -1.84
C PHE A 117 -3.22 8.64 -1.89
N LEU A 118 -2.34 8.61 -0.88
CA LEU A 118 -1.10 9.40 -0.88
C LEU A 118 -0.16 8.97 -2.01
N ALA A 119 0.00 7.66 -2.26
CA ALA A 119 0.80 7.14 -3.36
C ALA A 119 0.29 7.62 -4.73
N TRP A 120 -1.04 7.66 -4.87
CA TRP A 120 -1.70 8.21 -6.06
C TRP A 120 -1.41 9.70 -6.26
N GLN A 121 -1.58 10.49 -5.21
CA GLN A 121 -1.35 11.94 -5.26
C GLN A 121 0.10 12.27 -5.64
N LEU A 122 1.07 11.52 -5.11
CA LEU A 122 2.49 11.72 -5.40
C LEU A 122 2.82 11.40 -6.86
N THR A 123 2.34 10.26 -7.37
CA THR A 123 2.63 9.80 -8.73
C THR A 123 1.86 10.55 -9.83
N HIS A 124 0.72 11.17 -9.50
CA HIS A 124 -0.01 12.03 -10.43
C HIS A 124 0.64 13.40 -10.63
N ARG A 125 1.27 13.95 -9.59
CA ARG A 125 1.94 15.25 -9.67
C ARG A 125 3.14 15.26 -10.62
N GLU A 126 3.90 14.17 -10.71
CA GLU A 126 5.05 14.09 -11.62
C GLU A 126 4.65 14.20 -13.10
N LYS A 127 3.50 13.64 -13.50
CA LYS A 127 3.06 13.66 -14.91
C LYS A 127 2.79 15.07 -15.46
N GLY A 128 2.29 15.98 -14.63
CA GLY A 128 2.04 17.36 -15.03
C GLY A 128 3.29 18.21 -15.20
N SER A 129 4.43 17.78 -14.64
CA SER A 129 5.68 18.55 -14.68
C SER A 129 6.57 18.26 -15.89
N SER A 130 6.33 17.15 -16.60
CA SER A 130 7.20 16.69 -17.68
C SER A 130 6.79 17.16 -19.08
N GLU A 131 5.61 17.76 -19.26
CA GLU A 131 5.15 18.28 -20.56
C GLU A 131 5.60 19.74 -20.84
N GLU A 132 6.09 20.47 -19.83
CA GLU A 132 6.42 21.90 -19.94
C GLU A 132 7.91 22.18 -20.31
N SER A 133 8.61 21.19 -20.87
CA SER A 133 10.01 21.35 -21.33
C SER A 133 10.26 20.92 -22.77
N THR A 134 9.24 21.04 -23.64
CA THR A 134 9.49 21.08 -25.08
C THR A 134 10.02 22.47 -25.41
N TYR A 135 11.34 22.63 -25.31
CA TYR A 135 12.06 23.83 -25.69
C TYR A 135 11.70 24.24 -27.13
N HIS A 136 11.00 25.36 -27.25
CA HIS A 136 10.87 26.10 -28.50
C HIS A 136 12.26 26.66 -28.82
N TYR A 137 12.99 26.07 -29.77
CA TYR A 137 14.14 26.74 -30.35
C TYR A 137 13.63 27.98 -31.10
N PRO A 138 14.14 29.18 -30.81
CA PRO A 138 13.97 30.31 -31.73
C PRO A 138 14.82 30.01 -32.96
N SER A 139 14.17 29.93 -34.12
CA SER A 139 14.84 29.95 -35.41
C SER A 139 15.27 31.38 -35.72
N ASP A 140 16.42 31.78 -35.21
CA ASP A 140 17.08 33.02 -35.62
C ASP A 140 18.26 32.69 -36.55
N GLU A 141 18.48 33.59 -37.51
CA GLU A 141 19.52 33.61 -38.56
C GLU A 141 19.15 32.95 -39.90
N GLN A 142 18.28 33.65 -40.66
CA GLN A 142 18.46 33.82 -42.10
C GLN A 142 18.71 35.31 -42.37
N GLU A 143 19.98 35.70 -42.50
CA GLU A 143 20.39 36.84 -43.33
C GLU A 143 20.64 36.37 -44.77
#